data_AF-A0A0F5HQ29-F1
#
_entry.id   AF-A0A0F5HQ29-F1
#
_cell.length_a   1.000
_cell.length_b   1.000
_cell.length_c   1.000
_cell.angle_alpha   90.00
_cell.angle_beta   90.00
_cell.angle_gamma   90.00
#
_symmetry.space_group_name_H-M   'P 1'
#
loop_
_entity.id
_entity.type
_entity.pdbx_description
1 polymer ?
#
loop_
_entity_poly.entity_id
_entity_poly.type
_entity_poly.pdbx_seq_one_letter_code
_entity_poly.pdbx_strand_id
1 'polypeptide(L)'
;MDHTSASWKNENVISQLHNSVDNVTEALGRAQTNPTESTIQHVHEAMERAENALSNALQNSEHTEPVERLREQLQRTKEQLRGLQR
;
A
#
# COMPACT_ATOMS: atom_id res chain seq x y z
N MET A 1 28.15 16.07 -4.71
CA MET A 1 27.09 15.94 -3.68
C MET A 1 25.78 16.05 -4.43
N ASP A 2 25.25 14.92 -4.88
CA ASP A 2 24.05 14.85 -5.73
C ASP A 2 22.80 14.73 -4.86
N HIS A 3 22.37 15.84 -4.26
CA HIS A 3 21.10 15.86 -3.51
C HIS A 3 19.89 15.65 -4.43
N THR A 4 20.04 15.91 -5.72
CA THR A 4 18.98 15.73 -6.73
C THR A 4 18.61 14.25 -6.93
N SER A 5 19.58 13.33 -6.94
CA SER A 5 19.27 11.90 -7.16
C SER A 5 18.56 11.26 -5.96
N ALA A 6 18.92 11.66 -4.73
CA ALA A 6 18.25 11.22 -3.51
C ALA A 6 16.80 11.70 -3.44
N SER A 7 16.56 12.99 -3.71
CA SER A 7 15.23 13.60 -3.66
C SER A 7 14.24 12.95 -4.65
N TRP A 8 14.67 12.68 -5.89
CA TRP A 8 13.80 12.07 -6.90
C TRP A 8 13.53 10.59 -6.60
N LYS A 9 14.52 9.87 -6.06
CA LYS A 9 14.35 8.48 -5.64
C LYS A 9 13.36 8.37 -4.47
N ASN A 10 13.44 9.29 -3.51
CA ASN A 10 12.54 9.39 -2.35
C ASN A 10 11.09 9.66 -2.78
N GLU A 11 10.86 10.69 -3.61
CA GLU A 11 9.52 11.04 -4.09
C GLU A 11 8.88 9.90 -4.90
N ASN A 12 9.70 9.18 -5.68
CA ASN A 12 9.25 8.01 -6.45
C ASN A 12 8.82 6.84 -5.57
N VAL A 13 9.57 6.50 -4.50
CA VAL A 13 9.19 5.37 -3.63
C VAL A 13 7.97 5.67 -2.77
N ILE A 14 7.79 6.91 -2.32
CA ILE A 14 6.58 7.33 -1.60
C ILE A 14 5.37 7.30 -2.52
N SER A 15 5.49 7.81 -3.75
CA SER A 15 4.40 7.78 -4.74
C SER A 15 3.99 6.35 -5.10
N GLN A 16 4.96 5.44 -5.25
CA GLN A 16 4.68 4.02 -5.48
C GLN A 16 3.94 3.38 -4.31
N LEU A 17 4.33 3.67 -3.07
CA LEU A 17 3.63 3.20 -1.88
C LEU A 17 2.20 3.75 -1.84
N HIS A 18 2.01 5.05 -2.07
CA HIS A 18 0.70 5.68 -2.08
C HIS A 18 -0.24 5.01 -3.09
N ASN A 19 0.20 4.90 -4.35
CA ASN A 19 -0.57 4.25 -5.41
C ASN A 19 -0.90 2.79 -5.06
N SER A 20 0.02 2.09 -4.41
CA SER A 20 -0.22 0.71 -4.00
C SER A 20 -1.28 0.63 -2.91
N VAL A 21 -1.23 1.50 -1.89
CA VAL A 21 -2.24 1.57 -0.83
C VAL A 21 -3.63 1.93 -1.38
N ASP A 22 -3.71 2.91 -2.29
CA ASP A 22 -4.97 3.26 -2.95
C ASP A 22 -5.58 2.06 -3.70
N ASN A 23 -4.74 1.31 -4.44
CA ASN A 23 -5.17 0.10 -5.13
C ASN A 23 -5.73 -0.97 -4.16
N VAL A 24 -5.14 -1.14 -2.96
CA VAL A 24 -5.68 -2.06 -1.95
C VAL A 24 -7.04 -1.56 -1.46
N THR A 25 -7.16 -0.26 -1.16
CA THR A 25 -8.43 0.33 -0.70
C THR A 25 -9.53 0.18 -1.75
N GLU A 26 -9.23 0.41 -3.03
CA GLU A 26 -10.18 0.20 -4.12
C GLU A 26 -10.57 -1.28 -4.28
N ALA A 27 -9.58 -2.18 -4.27
CA ALA A 27 -9.84 -3.62 -4.37
C ALA A 27 -10.72 -4.09 -3.20
N LEU A 28 -10.45 -3.61 -1.98
CA LEU A 28 -11.24 -3.91 -0.80
C LEU A 28 -12.66 -3.37 -0.93
N GLY A 29 -12.83 -2.15 -1.44
CA GLY A 29 -14.16 -1.59 -1.73
C GLY A 29 -14.96 -2.49 -2.68
N ARG A 30 -14.34 -3.00 -3.75
CA ARG A 30 -14.97 -3.98 -4.65
C ARG A 30 -15.35 -5.27 -3.91
N ALA A 31 -14.45 -5.82 -3.09
CA ALA A 31 -14.72 -7.03 -2.30
C ALA A 31 -15.81 -6.84 -1.25
N GLN A 32 -15.95 -5.66 -0.65
CA GLN A 32 -17.05 -5.34 0.27
C GLN A 32 -18.41 -5.31 -0.45
N THR A 33 -18.45 -4.77 -1.68
CA THR A 33 -19.69 -4.71 -2.47
C THR A 33 -20.09 -6.04 -3.11
N ASN A 34 -19.12 -6.88 -3.46
CA ASN A 34 -19.33 -8.16 -4.12
C ASN A 34 -18.30 -9.19 -3.63
N PRO A 35 -18.50 -9.83 -2.46
CA PRO A 35 -17.53 -10.72 -1.85
C PRO A 35 -17.50 -12.06 -2.59
N THR A 36 -16.70 -12.11 -3.64
CA THR A 36 -16.37 -13.32 -4.40
C THR A 36 -14.92 -13.71 -4.16
N GLU A 37 -14.59 -14.98 -4.42
CA GLU A 37 -13.21 -15.46 -4.33
C GLU A 37 -12.26 -14.63 -5.20
N SER A 38 -12.68 -14.27 -6.42
CA SER A 38 -11.91 -13.42 -7.32
C SER A 38 -11.65 -12.02 -6.75
N THR A 39 -12.67 -11.36 -6.18
CA THR A 39 -12.48 -10.04 -5.56
C THR A 39 -11.58 -10.11 -4.33
N ILE A 40 -11.71 -11.15 -3.51
CA ILE A 40 -10.86 -11.34 -2.32
C ILE A 40 -9.42 -11.60 -2.76
N GLN A 41 -9.20 -12.42 -3.78
CA GLN A 41 -7.87 -12.67 -4.34
C GLN A 41 -7.24 -11.38 -4.89
N HIS A 42 -8.01 -10.55 -5.60
CA HIS A 42 -7.52 -9.23 -6.04
C HIS A 42 -7.09 -8.33 -4.87
N VAL A 43 -7.79 -8.37 -3.73
CA VAL A 43 -7.33 -7.64 -2.53
C VAL A 43 -5.99 -8.19 -2.05
N HIS A 44 -5.83 -9.51 -1.97
CA HIS A 44 -4.56 -10.14 -1.54
C HIS A 44 -3.41 -9.76 -2.46
N GLU A 45 -3.59 -9.84 -3.78
CA GLU A 45 -2.57 -9.44 -4.75
C GLU A 45 -2.21 -7.96 -4.64
N ALA A 46 -3.20 -7.08 -4.44
CA ALA A 46 -2.94 -5.67 -4.21
C ALA A 46 -2.19 -5.44 -2.89
N MET A 47 -2.55 -6.18 -1.84
CA MET A 47 -1.93 -6.11 -0.52
C MET A 47 -0.45 -6.49 -0.59
N GLU A 48 -0.10 -7.56 -1.31
CA GLU A 48 1.28 -7.99 -1.50
C GLU A 48 2.11 -6.90 -2.21
N ARG A 49 1.55 -6.28 -3.25
CA ARG A 49 2.22 -5.15 -3.94
C ARG A 49 2.43 -3.96 -3.00
N ALA A 50 1.45 -3.62 -2.17
CA ALA A 50 1.56 -2.53 -1.21
C ALA A 50 2.57 -2.84 -0.08
N GLU A 51 2.64 -4.08 0.40
CA GLU A 51 3.65 -4.51 1.38
C GLU A 51 5.07 -4.44 0.79
N ASN A 52 5.24 -4.83 -0.48
CA ASN A 52 6.51 -4.70 -1.20
C ASN A 52 6.91 -3.22 -1.39
N ALA A 53 5.96 -2.37 -1.79
CA ALA A 53 6.20 -0.92 -1.93
C ALA A 53 6.52 -0.27 -0.59
N LEU A 54 5.89 -0.72 0.50
CA LEU A 54 6.16 -0.25 1.86
C LEU A 54 7.58 -0.62 2.29
N SER A 55 7.99 -1.86 2.07
CA SER A 55 9.35 -2.30 2.36
C SER A 55 10.38 -1.46 1.61
N ASN A 56 10.14 -1.22 0.31
CA ASN A 56 11.01 -0.38 -0.51
C ASN A 56 11.06 1.07 0.01
N ALA A 57 9.92 1.66 0.36
CA ALA A 57 9.83 3.01 0.90
C ALA A 57 10.51 3.13 2.27
N LEU A 58 10.36 2.15 3.17
CA LEU A 58 11.06 2.12 4.46
C LEU A 58 12.59 2.05 4.31
N GLN A 59 13.08 1.39 3.25
CA GLN A 59 14.52 1.24 2.99
C GLN A 59 15.13 2.43 2.24
N ASN A 60 14.34 3.13 1.41
CA ASN A 60 14.87 4.12 0.45
C ASN A 60 14.31 5.54 0.63
N SER A 61 13.32 5.74 1.50
CA SER A 61 12.79 7.07 1.84
C SER A 61 13.60 7.69 2.98
N GLU A 62 13.90 8.99 2.86
CA GLU A 62 14.41 9.81 3.96
C GLU A 62 13.25 10.39 4.79
N HIS A 63 12.01 10.36 4.27
CA HIS A 63 10.81 10.83 4.95
C HIS A 63 10.03 9.66 5.53
N THR A 64 10.08 9.54 6.86
CA THR A 64 9.38 8.48 7.60
C THR A 64 7.90 8.79 7.82
N GLU A 65 7.53 10.05 8.06
CA GLU A 65 6.13 10.43 8.33
C GLU A 65 5.13 9.99 7.25
N PRO A 66 5.30 10.30 5.95
CA PRO A 66 4.36 9.85 4.92
C PRO A 66 4.32 8.33 4.77
N VAL A 67 5.46 7.65 4.97
CA VAL A 67 5.54 6.18 4.91
C VAL A 67 4.77 5.55 6.07
N GLU A 68 4.90 6.09 7.28
CA GLU A 68 4.18 5.59 8.46
C GLU A 68 2.66 5.80 8.31
N ARG A 69 2.23 6.96 7.79
CA ARG A 69 0.80 7.24 7.52
C ARG A 69 0.19 6.22 6.55
N LEU A 70 0.92 5.92 5.48
CA LEU A 70 0.51 4.93 4.47
C LEU A 70 0.55 3.50 5.04
N ARG A 71 1.53 3.19 5.90
CA ARG A 71 1.59 1.91 6.64
C ARG A 71 0.35 1.72 7.53
N GLU A 72 -0.03 2.75 8.28
CA GLU A 72 -1.22 2.69 9.13
C GLU A 72 -2.50 2.48 8.30
N GLN A 73 -2.60 3.12 7.13
CA GLN A 73 -3.72 2.92 6.22
C GLN A 73 -3.77 1.49 5.67
N LEU A 74 -2.61 0.94 5.30
CA LEU A 74 -2.49 -0.45 4.85
C LEU A 74 -2.91 -1.43 5.95
N GLN A 75 -2.49 -1.20 7.20
CA GLN A 75 -2.89 -2.03 8.34
C GLN A 75 -4.40 -2.00 8.57
N ARG A 76 -5.03 -0.82 8.56
CA ARG A 76 -6.50 -0.71 8.67
C ARG A 76 -7.22 -1.49 7.57
N THR A 77 -6.74 -1.38 6.35
CA THR A 77 -7.29 -2.11 5.18
C THR A 77 -7.16 -3.63 5.36
N LYS A 78 -6.04 -4.10 5.93
CA LYS A 78 -5.79 -5.52 6.26
C LYS A 78 -6.75 -6.03 7.34
N GLU A 79 -7.04 -5.22 8.36
CA GLU A 79 -8.03 -5.57 9.38
C GLU A 79 -9.44 -5.67 8.81
N GLN A 80 -9.82 -4.76 7.92
CA GLN A 80 -11.12 -4.81 7.23
C GLN A 80 -11.25 -6.06 6.34
N LEU A 81 -10.20 -6.44 5.61
CA LEU A 81 -10.20 -7.67 4.81
C LEU A 81 -10.43 -8.91 5.68
N ARG A 82 -9.79 -9.00 6.86
CA ARG A 82 -10.01 -10.10 7.81
C ARG A 82 -11.46 -10.17 8.29
N GLY A 83 -12.15 -9.03 8.36
CA GLY A 83 -13.57 -8.97 8.67
C GLY A 83 -14.46 -9.58 7.58
N LEU A 84 -14.08 -9.50 6.30
CA LEU A 84 -14.81 -10.10 5.18
C LEU A 84 -14.61 -11.61 5.04
N GLN A 85 -13.54 -12.15 5.60
CA GLN A 85 -13.18 -13.57 5.52
C GLN A 85 -13.66 -14.39 6.74
N ARG A 86 -14.46 -13.77 7.61
CA ARG A 86 -14.96 -14.38 8.85
C ARG A 86 -16.28 -15.11 8.68
#